data_AF-A0A415ETT9-F1
#
_entry.id   AF-A0A415ETT9-F1
#
_cell.length_a   1.000
_cell.length_b   1.000
_cell.length_c   1.000
_cell.angle_alpha   90.00
_cell.angle_beta   90.00
_cell.angle_gamma   90.00
#
_symmetry.space_group_name_H-M   'P 1'
#
loop_
_entity.id
_entity.type
_entity.pdbx_description
1 polymer ?
#
loop_
_entity_poly.entity_id
_entity_poly.type
_entity_poly.pdbx_seq_one_letter_code
_entity_poly.pdbx_strand_id
1 'polypeptide(L)'
;MENLYVTSEITLNKTAEKRSSPVPTNTEFFSYDQRVAKKTINFQFKGEPLDLSEANVILGFDFVTAGQSVIFESADESIVIEDPAAGKVNVMLPNDIYAYSGSVIIYVFVEFSNGQSLDYPAFSTEFQESWIDQDLEEMAQFYVKRFEDLRNLVLEQASGIDHDLTEFENRIEQIESDLAAFDIDSLAKEIEEEIRKTVEGRLSDIEKRLEAADFVTEENVDQSLEKFMFGVPLVREPLLDLTGKIRASFVENVHRAGGVLTTSLPSSAAGGTEITQAQYNRIATNDGLDTSISSSTANGRMQVVFTWDILGDMKRRFPELFTFFSPKTVQEELAVIQPFVKNIQFTAFAHINSNTSYPIIGYRRMPDNTGFNWEEMASHESTFNDQLTFPIELITNPAIPAHVGKAAVVLRGPERQATNQSAIRVAYAKVDYTVAFSLDKLFIPKMINQMSNSTIDMFNHLAQRVNELEMKG
;
A
#
# COMPACT_ATOMS: atom_id res chain seq x y z
N MET A 1 -56.52 -7.84 -0.57
CA MET A 1 -57.95 -7.86 -0.20
C MET A 1 -58.11 -6.81 0.89
N GLU A 2 -59.07 -5.89 0.76
CA GLU A 2 -59.36 -4.94 1.83
C GLU A 2 -60.00 -5.70 3.02
N ASN A 3 -59.59 -5.36 4.23
CA ASN A 3 -60.13 -6.00 5.44
C ASN A 3 -61.59 -5.57 5.62
N LEU A 4 -62.51 -6.53 5.68
CA LEU A 4 -63.91 -6.34 6.02
C LEU A 4 -64.05 -6.23 7.55
N TYR A 5 -64.69 -5.17 8.05
CA TYR A 5 -64.97 -5.00 9.48
C TYR A 5 -66.46 -4.80 9.76
N VAL A 6 -66.96 -5.41 10.83
CA VAL A 6 -68.28 -5.12 11.41
C VAL A 6 -68.06 -4.05 12.47
N THR A 7 -68.34 -2.79 12.12
CA THR A 7 -68.03 -1.63 12.98
C THR A 7 -69.26 -1.09 13.71
N SER A 8 -69.11 -0.78 15.00
CA SER A 8 -70.08 0.05 15.74
C SER A 8 -69.38 1.22 16.43
N GLU A 9 -70.07 2.36 16.52
CA GLU A 9 -69.50 3.62 17.01
C GLU A 9 -70.27 4.14 18.24
N ILE A 10 -69.56 4.63 19.25
CA ILE A 10 -70.13 5.28 20.43
C ILE A 10 -69.33 6.52 20.82
N THR A 11 -70.02 7.58 21.25
CA THR A 11 -69.38 8.77 21.81
C THR A 11 -69.61 8.82 23.32
N LEU A 12 -68.53 8.92 24.08
CA LEU A 12 -68.54 9.01 25.54
C LEU A 12 -68.08 10.41 25.96
N ASN A 13 -68.94 11.14 26.68
CA ASN A 13 -68.62 12.48 27.18
C ASN A 13 -68.49 12.48 28.70
N LYS A 14 -67.38 13.03 29.21
CA LYS A 14 -67.12 13.18 30.64
C LYS A 14 -67.46 14.59 31.10
N THR A 15 -68.39 14.71 32.05
CA THR A 15 -68.77 15.95 32.74
C THR A 15 -68.66 15.80 34.26
N ALA A 16 -68.89 16.90 35.00
CA ALA A 16 -68.94 16.89 36.47
C ALA A 16 -70.29 16.41 37.03
N GLU A 17 -71.27 16.11 36.17
CA GLU A 17 -72.62 15.72 36.56
C GLU A 17 -72.73 14.21 36.87
N LYS A 18 -73.84 13.82 37.52
CA LYS A 18 -74.10 12.42 37.88
C LYS A 18 -74.22 11.57 36.61
N ARG A 19 -73.51 10.43 36.57
CA ARG A 19 -73.50 9.51 35.42
C ARG A 19 -74.84 8.78 35.25
N SER A 20 -75.27 8.58 34.00
CA SER A 20 -76.23 7.55 33.59
C SER A 20 -75.45 6.43 32.89
N SER A 21 -75.21 5.32 33.57
CA SER A 21 -74.35 4.23 33.10
C SER A 21 -74.86 2.88 33.68
N PRO A 22 -74.77 1.75 32.94
CA PRO A 22 -74.18 1.62 31.60
C PRO A 22 -75.04 2.20 30.48
N VAL A 23 -74.40 2.76 29.43
CA VAL A 23 -75.06 3.22 28.20
C VAL A 23 -75.26 2.01 27.26
N PRO A 24 -76.49 1.62 26.90
CA PRO A 24 -76.69 0.52 25.96
C PRO A 24 -76.28 0.93 24.55
N THR A 25 -75.45 0.11 23.89
CA THR A 25 -74.99 0.39 22.52
C THR A 25 -75.88 -0.20 21.43
N ASN A 26 -76.85 -1.06 21.79
CA ASN A 26 -77.71 -1.81 20.86
C ASN A 26 -76.92 -2.47 19.70
N THR A 27 -75.73 -2.98 20.00
CA THR A 27 -74.87 -3.72 19.06
C THR A 27 -74.83 -5.19 19.48
N GLU A 28 -74.92 -6.09 18.50
CA GLU A 28 -74.77 -7.54 18.67
C GLU A 28 -73.53 -8.03 17.91
N PHE A 29 -72.70 -8.85 18.55
CA PHE A 29 -71.56 -9.54 17.94
C PHE A 29 -71.74 -11.05 18.01
N PHE A 30 -71.37 -11.78 16.96
CA PHE A 30 -71.53 -13.24 16.91
C PHE A 30 -70.21 -13.97 17.15
N SER A 31 -70.25 -15.17 17.75
CA SER A 31 -69.05 -15.97 18.07
C SER A 31 -68.13 -16.29 16.87
N TYR A 32 -68.67 -16.25 15.65
CA TYR A 32 -67.97 -16.52 14.39
C TYR A 32 -67.32 -15.26 13.77
N ASP A 33 -67.58 -14.07 14.30
CA ASP A 33 -67.03 -12.79 13.83
C ASP A 33 -65.54 -12.61 14.23
N GLN A 34 -64.73 -13.65 14.01
CA GLN A 34 -63.32 -13.69 14.38
C GLN A 34 -62.51 -12.68 13.54
N ARG A 35 -61.77 -11.82 14.24
CA ARG A 35 -60.86 -10.79 13.68
C ARG A 35 -61.53 -9.73 12.78
N VAL A 36 -62.86 -9.61 12.82
CA VAL A 36 -63.60 -8.64 12.00
C VAL A 36 -64.45 -7.65 12.80
N ALA A 37 -64.73 -7.89 14.08
CA ALA A 37 -65.53 -6.96 14.87
C ALA A 37 -64.67 -5.85 15.52
N LYS A 38 -65.05 -4.60 15.23
CA LYS A 38 -64.30 -3.39 15.58
C LYS A 38 -65.23 -2.39 16.27
N LYS A 39 -64.85 -1.90 17.45
CA LYS A 39 -65.60 -0.85 18.17
C LYS A 39 -64.85 0.47 18.07
N THR A 40 -65.53 1.51 17.57
CA THR A 40 -65.01 2.88 17.53
C THR A 40 -65.58 3.66 18.72
N ILE A 41 -64.72 4.26 19.52
CA ILE A 41 -65.09 5.04 20.71
C ILE A 41 -64.55 6.46 20.55
N ASN A 42 -65.42 7.46 20.60
CA ASN A 42 -65.05 8.88 20.57
C ASN A 42 -65.11 9.45 21.99
N PHE A 43 -63.98 9.97 22.49
CA PHE A 43 -63.84 10.52 23.83
C PHE A 43 -64.02 12.05 23.83
N GLN A 44 -64.89 12.54 24.71
CA GLN A 44 -65.12 13.97 24.91
C GLN A 44 -64.99 14.36 26.38
N PHE A 45 -64.54 15.58 26.65
CA PHE A 45 -64.52 16.18 27.99
C PHE A 45 -65.25 17.52 27.94
N LYS A 46 -66.33 17.64 28.75
CA LYS A 46 -67.21 18.82 28.77
C LYS A 46 -67.77 19.20 27.38
N GLY A 47 -67.99 18.21 26.51
CA GLY A 47 -68.57 18.40 25.18
C GLY A 47 -67.57 18.61 24.04
N GLU A 48 -66.29 18.79 24.33
CA GLU A 48 -65.23 18.92 23.32
C GLU A 48 -64.44 17.61 23.17
N PRO A 49 -63.89 17.29 21.98
CA PRO A 49 -63.01 16.14 21.78
C PRO A 49 -61.82 16.14 22.77
N LEU A 50 -61.55 14.98 23.37
CA LEU A 50 -60.42 14.82 24.29
C LEU A 50 -59.18 14.40 23.51
N ASP A 51 -58.08 15.15 23.62
CA ASP A 51 -56.78 14.76 23.05
C ASP A 51 -56.19 13.57 23.84
N LEU A 52 -55.94 12.47 23.14
CA LEU A 52 -55.41 11.21 23.68
C LEU A 52 -53.93 10.98 23.34
N SER A 53 -53.23 11.97 22.78
CA SER A 53 -51.85 11.81 22.28
C SER A 53 -50.85 11.34 23.36
N GLU A 54 -51.08 11.68 24.63
CA GLU A 54 -50.27 11.23 25.77
C GLU A 54 -51.08 10.44 26.81
N ALA A 55 -52.13 9.74 26.35
CA ALA A 55 -53.03 8.99 27.21
C ALA A 55 -52.92 7.47 26.97
N ASN A 56 -52.99 6.70 28.05
CA ASN A 56 -53.30 5.28 28.04
C ASN A 56 -54.82 5.09 28.21
N VAL A 57 -55.47 4.50 27.22
CA VAL A 57 -56.90 4.14 27.29
C VAL A 57 -57.01 2.70 27.76
N ILE A 58 -57.82 2.46 28.79
CA ILE A 58 -58.02 1.17 29.45
C ILE A 58 -59.50 0.80 29.34
N LEU A 59 -59.78 -0.41 28.84
CA LEU A 59 -61.12 -0.96 28.70
C LEU A 59 -61.24 -2.26 29.49
N GLY A 60 -62.04 -2.24 30.54
CA GLY A 60 -62.38 -3.42 31.34
C GLY A 60 -63.69 -4.04 30.88
N PHE A 61 -63.63 -5.25 30.33
CA PHE A 61 -64.77 -6.04 29.90
C PHE A 61 -65.24 -6.91 31.06
N ASP A 62 -66.50 -6.82 31.44
CA ASP A 62 -67.16 -7.66 32.43
C ASP A 62 -68.25 -8.49 31.76
N PHE A 63 -68.03 -9.81 31.70
CA PHE A 63 -68.93 -10.78 31.10
C PHE A 63 -69.92 -11.23 32.17
N VAL A 64 -71.06 -10.54 32.24
CA VAL A 64 -72.03 -10.66 33.36
C VAL A 64 -72.49 -12.10 33.56
N THR A 65 -72.78 -12.82 32.47
CA THR A 65 -73.24 -14.22 32.53
C THR A 65 -72.13 -15.20 32.91
N ALA A 66 -70.89 -14.95 32.48
CA ALA A 66 -69.75 -15.84 32.68
C ALA A 66 -69.03 -15.60 34.02
N GLY A 67 -69.25 -14.46 34.66
CA GLY A 67 -68.58 -14.07 35.90
C GLY A 67 -67.07 -13.85 35.73
N GLN A 68 -66.64 -13.48 34.52
CA GLN A 68 -65.24 -13.23 34.19
C GLN A 68 -65.05 -11.79 33.70
N SER A 69 -63.84 -11.27 33.87
CA SER A 69 -63.47 -9.97 33.34
C SER A 69 -62.08 -9.97 32.72
N VAL A 70 -61.89 -9.13 31.70
CA VAL A 70 -60.64 -8.96 30.96
C VAL A 70 -60.37 -7.47 30.78
N ILE A 71 -59.11 -7.06 30.78
CA ILE A 71 -58.70 -5.66 30.60
C ILE A 71 -57.84 -5.57 29.34
N PHE A 72 -58.10 -4.54 28.54
CA PHE A 72 -57.28 -4.15 27.39
C PHE A 72 -56.80 -2.72 27.56
N GLU A 73 -55.57 -2.45 27.14
CA GLU A 73 -54.94 -1.16 27.28
C GLU A 73 -54.31 -0.71 25.96
N SER A 74 -54.23 0.58 25.69
CA SER A 74 -53.45 1.04 24.52
C SER A 74 -51.94 0.81 24.67
N ALA A 75 -51.43 0.71 25.90
CA ALA A 75 -50.01 0.53 26.17
C ALA A 75 -49.46 -0.85 25.78
N ASP A 76 -50.29 -1.90 25.73
CA ASP A 76 -49.89 -3.25 25.30
C ASP A 76 -50.25 -3.53 23.82
N GLU A 77 -50.60 -2.47 23.09
CA GLU A 77 -51.02 -2.48 21.68
C GLU A 77 -52.34 -3.24 21.41
N SER A 78 -53.09 -3.63 22.45
CA SER A 78 -54.42 -4.25 22.26
C SER A 78 -55.50 -3.26 21.80
N ILE A 79 -55.29 -1.96 22.02
CA ILE A 79 -56.18 -0.87 21.58
C ILE A 79 -55.44 0.07 20.64
N VAL A 80 -56.03 0.36 19.46
CA VAL A 80 -55.42 1.26 18.46
C VAL A 80 -56.10 2.63 18.48
N ILE A 81 -55.37 3.66 18.89
CA ILE A 81 -55.82 5.06 18.83
C ILE A 81 -55.54 5.58 17.41
N GLU A 82 -56.56 5.80 16.60
CA GLU A 82 -56.39 6.18 15.17
C GLU A 82 -56.23 7.69 14.99
N ASP A 83 -56.99 8.49 15.74
CA ASP A 83 -56.88 9.96 15.71
C ASP A 83 -56.83 10.47 17.16
N PRO A 84 -55.61 10.51 17.74
CA PRO A 84 -55.43 10.92 19.13
C PRO A 84 -55.92 12.35 19.38
N ALA A 85 -55.70 13.28 18.46
CA ALA A 85 -56.09 14.68 18.61
C ALA A 85 -57.62 14.88 18.57
N ALA A 86 -58.35 14.03 17.83
CA ALA A 86 -59.81 14.02 17.79
C ALA A 86 -60.46 13.10 18.85
N GLY A 87 -59.67 12.42 19.69
CA GLY A 87 -60.16 11.52 20.72
C GLY A 87 -60.81 10.25 20.20
N LYS A 88 -60.41 9.76 19.02
CA LYS A 88 -61.00 8.59 18.36
C LYS A 88 -60.15 7.33 18.52
N VAL A 89 -60.75 6.33 19.15
CA VAL A 89 -60.10 5.06 19.47
C VAL A 89 -60.81 3.92 18.77
N ASN A 90 -60.04 2.98 18.24
CA ASN A 90 -60.57 1.77 17.64
C ASN A 90 -60.05 0.54 18.36
N VAL A 91 -60.99 -0.24 18.83
CA VAL A 91 -60.73 -1.46 19.58
C VAL A 91 -61.08 -2.61 18.67
N MET A 92 -60.09 -3.41 18.30
CA MET A 92 -60.38 -4.71 17.73
C MET A 92 -60.67 -5.66 18.88
N LEU A 93 -61.87 -6.23 18.90
CA LEU A 93 -62.26 -7.14 19.96
C LEU A 93 -61.46 -8.46 19.81
N PRO A 94 -60.69 -8.91 20.81
CA PRO A 94 -59.84 -10.10 20.66
C PRO A 94 -60.65 -11.38 20.49
N ASN A 95 -60.15 -12.33 19.70
CA ASN A 95 -60.87 -13.56 19.38
C ASN A 95 -61.31 -14.38 20.60
N ASP A 96 -60.57 -14.29 21.70
CA ASP A 96 -60.82 -15.10 22.90
C ASP A 96 -62.08 -14.63 23.66
N ILE A 97 -62.54 -13.40 23.44
CA ILE A 97 -63.74 -12.88 24.12
C ILE A 97 -65.05 -13.34 23.47
N TYR A 98 -65.00 -13.85 22.23
CA TYR A 98 -66.16 -14.38 21.52
C TYR A 98 -66.58 -15.78 22.01
N ALA A 99 -65.79 -16.39 22.90
CA ALA A 99 -66.18 -17.61 23.61
C ALA A 99 -67.28 -17.37 24.66
N TYR A 100 -67.58 -16.11 25.00
CA TYR A 100 -68.59 -15.75 25.99
C TYR A 100 -69.84 -15.21 25.32
N SER A 101 -71.00 -15.68 25.79
CA SER A 101 -72.31 -15.29 25.29
C SER A 101 -73.14 -14.60 26.36
N GLY A 102 -73.89 -13.57 25.96
CA GLY A 102 -74.72 -12.73 26.81
C GLY A 102 -74.20 -11.29 26.97
N SER A 103 -74.76 -10.59 27.96
CA SER A 103 -74.51 -9.17 28.19
C SER A 103 -73.08 -8.91 28.68
N VAL A 104 -72.41 -7.94 28.07
CA VAL A 104 -71.07 -7.48 28.45
C VAL A 104 -71.11 -6.01 28.81
N ILE A 105 -70.59 -5.68 29.99
CA ILE A 105 -70.44 -4.30 30.46
C ILE A 105 -68.97 -3.90 30.30
N ILE A 106 -68.73 -2.77 29.64
CA ILE A 106 -67.39 -2.28 29.33
C ILE A 106 -67.15 -0.99 30.11
N TYR A 107 -66.24 -1.08 31.07
CA TYR A 107 -65.75 0.04 31.86
C TYR A 107 -64.60 0.73 31.15
N VAL A 108 -64.60 2.06 31.17
CA VAL A 108 -63.69 2.86 30.34
C VAL A 108 -62.91 3.83 31.22
N PHE A 109 -61.59 3.73 31.19
CA PHE A 109 -60.68 4.62 31.91
C PHE A 109 -59.64 5.21 30.94
N VAL A 110 -59.19 6.42 31.24
CA VAL A 110 -58.14 7.12 30.49
C VAL A 110 -57.14 7.68 31.49
N GLU A 111 -55.87 7.31 31.36
CA GLU A 111 -54.78 7.77 32.22
C GLU A 111 -53.77 8.58 31.39
N PHE A 112 -53.31 9.71 31.89
CA PHE A 112 -52.36 10.57 31.19
C PHE A 112 -50.95 10.40 31.76
N SER A 113 -49.95 10.59 30.91
CA SER A 113 -48.52 10.58 31.25
C SER A 113 -48.16 11.46 32.47
N ASN A 114 -48.91 12.55 32.68
CA ASN A 114 -48.74 13.49 33.79
C ASN A 114 -49.35 13.02 35.13
N GLY A 115 -49.89 11.80 35.19
CA GLY A 115 -50.49 11.19 36.39
C GLY A 115 -51.96 11.54 36.63
N GLN A 116 -52.63 12.25 35.71
CA GLN A 116 -54.08 12.49 35.77
C GLN A 116 -54.85 11.30 35.19
N SER A 117 -56.05 11.02 35.71
CA SER A 117 -56.90 9.94 35.20
C SER A 117 -58.37 10.37 35.12
N LEU A 118 -59.07 9.91 34.08
CA LEU A 118 -60.49 10.10 33.84
C LEU A 118 -61.21 8.75 33.77
N ASP A 119 -62.20 8.58 34.64
CA ASP A 119 -63.12 7.44 34.62
C ASP A 119 -64.38 7.83 33.83
N TYR A 120 -64.58 7.21 32.67
CA TYR A 120 -65.68 7.48 31.74
C TYR A 120 -66.94 6.65 32.04
N PRO A 121 -68.13 7.02 31.52
CA PRO A 121 -69.31 6.17 31.63
C PRO A 121 -69.08 4.80 30.98
N ALA A 122 -69.41 3.73 31.68
CA ALA A 122 -69.43 2.39 31.11
C ALA A 122 -70.56 2.27 30.07
N PHE A 123 -70.38 1.38 29.10
CA PHE A 123 -71.38 1.03 28.09
C PHE A 123 -71.59 -0.48 28.03
N SER A 124 -72.71 -0.93 27.45
CA SER A 124 -73.03 -2.36 27.34
C SER A 124 -73.32 -2.79 25.91
N THR A 125 -72.98 -4.04 25.60
CA THR A 125 -73.18 -4.71 24.31
C THR A 125 -73.54 -6.17 24.54
N GLU A 126 -74.13 -6.83 23.54
CA GLU A 126 -74.52 -8.25 23.62
C GLU A 126 -73.63 -9.11 22.70
N PHE A 127 -73.20 -10.27 23.19
CA PHE A 127 -72.55 -11.31 22.39
C PHE A 127 -73.48 -12.52 22.23
N GLN A 128 -73.63 -13.01 21.00
CA GLN A 128 -74.53 -14.11 20.65
C GLN A 128 -73.75 -15.29 20.07
N GLU A 129 -74.17 -16.52 20.40
CA GLU A 129 -73.64 -17.71 19.76
C GLU A 129 -74.08 -17.75 18.29
N SER A 130 -73.11 -18.02 17.40
CA SER A 130 -73.40 -18.29 16.00
C SER A 130 -74.06 -19.66 15.88
N TRP A 131 -74.87 -19.84 14.83
CA TRP A 131 -75.56 -21.11 14.57
C TRP A 131 -74.63 -22.32 14.42
N ILE A 132 -73.35 -22.11 14.09
CA ILE A 132 -72.36 -23.18 13.95
C ILE A 132 -71.89 -23.74 15.31
N ASP A 133 -72.06 -22.98 16.40
CA ASP A 133 -71.67 -23.36 17.75
C ASP A 133 -72.84 -23.93 18.58
N GLN A 134 -74.07 -23.91 18.04
CA GLN A 134 -75.21 -24.61 18.63
C GLN A 134 -75.12 -26.10 18.30
N ASP A 135 -75.27 -26.95 19.33
CA ASP A 135 -75.12 -28.42 19.32
C ASP A 135 -75.64 -29.10 18.03
N LEU A 136 -74.73 -29.30 17.08
CA LEU A 136 -74.92 -30.09 15.87
C LEU A 136 -73.84 -31.17 15.83
N GLU A 137 -74.27 -32.42 15.93
CA GLU A 137 -73.45 -33.63 16.07
C GLU A 137 -72.40 -33.80 14.95
N GLU A 138 -72.55 -33.10 13.81
CA GLU A 138 -71.63 -33.12 12.67
C GLU A 138 -70.42 -32.18 12.80
N MET A 139 -70.38 -31.21 13.72
CA MET A 139 -69.24 -30.29 13.89
C MET A 139 -68.15 -30.78 14.86
N ALA A 140 -68.44 -31.76 15.72
CA ALA A 140 -67.47 -32.36 16.64
C ALA A 140 -66.24 -32.95 15.92
N GLN A 141 -66.41 -33.45 14.69
CA GLN A 141 -65.30 -33.95 13.87
C GLN A 141 -64.29 -32.86 13.49
N PHE A 142 -64.73 -31.61 13.35
CA PHE A 142 -63.85 -30.49 12.98
C PHE A 142 -62.92 -30.09 14.14
N TYR A 143 -63.43 -30.12 15.38
CA TYR A 143 -62.64 -29.88 16.58
C TYR A 143 -61.60 -30.98 16.85
N VAL A 144 -62.00 -32.26 16.71
CA VAL A 144 -61.08 -33.41 16.86
C VAL A 144 -59.95 -33.32 15.84
N LYS A 145 -60.26 -33.01 14.58
CA LYS A 145 -59.23 -32.85 13.54
C LYS A 145 -58.22 -31.75 13.90
N ARG A 146 -58.68 -30.59 14.38
CA ARG A 146 -57.78 -29.49 14.76
C ARG A 146 -56.88 -29.83 15.95
N PHE A 147 -57.39 -30.61 16.90
CA PHE A 147 -56.58 -31.10 18.02
C PHE A 147 -55.53 -32.11 17.58
N GLU A 148 -55.89 -33.02 16.67
CA GLU A 148 -54.95 -33.97 16.05
C GLU A 148 -53.87 -33.24 15.24
N ASP A 149 -54.23 -32.22 14.46
CA ASP A 149 -53.28 -31.38 13.72
C ASP A 149 -52.32 -30.65 14.67
N LEU A 150 -52.81 -30.11 15.79
CA LEU A 150 -51.97 -29.47 16.81
C LEU A 150 -51.03 -30.47 17.50
N ARG A 151 -51.53 -31.67 17.83
CA ARG A 151 -50.70 -32.73 18.42
C ARG A 151 -49.57 -33.12 17.47
N ASN A 152 -49.88 -33.28 16.19
CA ASN A 152 -48.88 -33.63 15.18
C ASN A 152 -47.82 -32.53 15.02
N LEU A 153 -48.23 -31.26 15.03
CA LEU A 153 -47.29 -30.13 14.99
C LEU A 153 -46.34 -30.11 16.20
N VAL A 154 -46.88 -30.31 17.41
CA VAL A 154 -46.06 -30.35 18.63
C VAL A 154 -45.08 -31.53 18.61
N LEU A 155 -45.51 -32.71 18.13
CA LEU A 155 -44.63 -33.87 18.01
C LEU A 155 -43.53 -33.67 16.97
N GLU A 156 -43.85 -33.06 15.83
CA GLU A 156 -42.87 -32.72 14.80
C GLU A 156 -41.84 -31.72 15.34
N GLN A 157 -42.29 -30.68 16.06
CA GLN A 157 -41.40 -29.69 16.63
C GLN A 157 -40.53 -30.26 17.76
N ALA A 158 -41.08 -31.12 18.61
CA ALA A 158 -40.31 -31.83 19.63
C ALA A 158 -39.25 -32.75 19.01
N SER A 159 -39.59 -33.47 17.92
CA SER A 159 -38.62 -34.29 17.19
C SER A 159 -37.53 -33.44 16.52
N GLY A 160 -37.86 -32.23 16.04
CA GLY A 160 -36.87 -31.29 15.51
C GLY A 160 -35.87 -30.85 16.58
N ILE A 161 -36.35 -30.53 17.79
CA ILE A 161 -35.48 -30.16 18.92
C ILE A 161 -34.53 -31.30 19.31
N ASP A 162 -35.02 -32.53 19.34
CA ASP A 162 -34.20 -33.71 19.66
C ASP A 162 -33.09 -33.95 18.62
N HIS A 163 -33.41 -33.72 17.34
CA HIS A 163 -32.43 -33.76 16.26
C HIS A 163 -31.37 -32.67 16.39
N ASP A 164 -31.78 -31.43 16.63
CA ASP A 164 -30.88 -30.28 16.79
C ASP A 164 -29.94 -30.48 18.00
N LEU A 165 -30.46 -30.99 19.12
CA LEU A 165 -29.64 -31.32 20.30
C LEU A 165 -28.59 -32.38 19.99
N THR A 166 -28.98 -33.43 19.27
CA THR A 166 -28.04 -34.48 18.84
C THR A 166 -26.96 -33.91 17.92
N GLU A 167 -27.31 -33.01 17.01
CA GLU A 167 -26.32 -32.33 16.14
C GLU A 167 -25.35 -31.47 16.96
N PHE A 168 -25.85 -30.73 17.95
CA PHE A 168 -25.01 -29.93 18.85
C PHE A 168 -24.03 -30.80 19.65
N GLU A 169 -24.47 -31.93 20.18
CA GLU A 169 -23.61 -32.87 20.91
C GLU A 169 -22.47 -33.38 20.02
N ASN A 170 -22.78 -33.83 18.80
CA ASN A 170 -21.77 -34.29 17.84
C ASN A 170 -20.76 -33.17 17.48
N ARG A 171 -21.23 -31.92 17.33
CA ARG A 171 -20.34 -30.78 17.05
C ARG A 171 -19.43 -30.46 18.23
N ILE A 172 -19.92 -30.60 19.46
CA ILE A 172 -19.10 -30.41 20.67
C ILE A 172 -18.01 -31.48 20.74
N GLU A 173 -18.35 -32.75 20.55
CA GLU A 173 -17.37 -33.85 20.53
C GLU A 173 -16.29 -33.64 19.45
N GLN A 174 -16.69 -33.15 18.27
CA GLN A 174 -15.75 -32.83 17.21
C GLN A 174 -14.79 -31.70 17.60
N ILE A 175 -15.31 -30.63 18.23
CA ILE A 175 -14.48 -29.52 18.74
C ILE A 175 -13.51 -30.02 19.82
N GLU A 176 -13.96 -30.88 20.74
CA GLU A 176 -13.10 -31.45 21.77
C GLU A 176 -11.98 -32.32 21.18
N SER A 177 -12.30 -33.14 20.18
CA SER A 177 -11.32 -33.93 19.44
C SER A 177 -10.30 -33.04 18.70
N ASP A 178 -10.77 -31.99 18.03
CA ASP A 178 -9.91 -31.05 17.30
C ASP A 178 -8.98 -30.29 18.26
N LEU A 179 -9.47 -29.89 19.44
CA LEU A 179 -8.67 -29.27 20.49
C LEU A 179 -7.63 -30.24 21.07
N ALA A 180 -7.99 -31.51 21.28
CA ALA A 180 -7.05 -32.51 21.77
C ALA A 180 -5.95 -32.87 20.74
N ALA A 181 -6.27 -32.77 19.44
CA ALA A 181 -5.31 -32.95 18.35
C ALA A 181 -4.41 -31.73 18.12
N PHE A 182 -4.75 -30.57 18.69
CA PHE A 182 -3.97 -29.34 18.54
C PHE A 182 -2.71 -29.37 19.42
N ASP A 183 -1.62 -29.87 18.85
CA ASP A 183 -0.32 -29.98 19.52
C ASP A 183 0.42 -28.62 19.51
N ILE A 184 0.15 -27.83 20.55
CA ILE A 184 0.82 -26.55 20.81
C ILE A 184 2.33 -26.73 20.94
N ASP A 185 2.80 -27.85 21.49
CA ASP A 185 4.24 -28.10 21.68
C ASP A 185 4.94 -28.36 20.34
N SER A 186 4.28 -29.03 19.40
CA SER A 186 4.79 -29.20 18.03
C SER A 186 4.88 -27.86 17.30
N LEU A 187 3.83 -27.03 17.38
CA LEU A 187 3.84 -25.69 16.76
C LEU A 187 4.92 -24.79 17.38
N ALA A 188 5.10 -24.84 18.70
CA ALA A 188 6.15 -24.09 19.39
C ALA A 188 7.55 -24.51 18.91
N LYS A 189 7.80 -25.81 18.73
CA LYS A 189 9.07 -26.32 18.19
C LYS A 189 9.31 -25.90 16.74
N GLU A 190 8.28 -25.93 15.91
CA GLU A 190 8.37 -25.49 14.51
C GLU A 190 8.74 -24.00 14.42
N ILE A 191 8.06 -23.16 15.22
CA ILE A 191 8.38 -21.74 15.34
C ILE A 191 9.81 -21.52 15.86
N GLU A 192 10.24 -22.28 16.86
CA GLU A 192 11.61 -22.16 17.41
C GLU A 192 12.68 -22.49 16.37
N GLU A 193 12.50 -23.55 15.59
CA GLU A 193 13.41 -23.94 14.51
C GLU A 193 13.43 -22.91 13.37
N GLU A 194 12.27 -22.35 12.99
CA GLU A 194 12.20 -21.30 11.98
C GLU A 194 12.93 -20.03 12.43
N ILE A 195 12.74 -19.62 13.69
CA ILE A 195 13.45 -18.48 14.29
C ILE A 195 14.96 -18.75 14.29
N ARG A 196 15.40 -19.94 14.74
CA ARG A 196 16.81 -20.32 14.78
C ARG A 196 17.45 -20.22 13.41
N LYS A 197 16.85 -20.84 12.39
CA LYS A 197 17.33 -20.81 11.01
C LYS A 197 17.43 -19.40 10.44
N THR A 198 16.44 -18.56 10.75
CA THR A 198 16.43 -17.15 10.32
C THR A 198 17.56 -16.35 10.98
N VAL A 199 17.76 -16.52 12.29
CA VAL A 199 18.80 -15.84 13.06
C VAL A 199 20.19 -16.26 12.60
N GLU A 200 20.43 -17.57 12.44
CA GLU A 200 21.70 -18.11 11.95
C GLU A 200 22.03 -17.63 10.53
N GLY A 201 21.03 -17.58 9.65
CA GLY A 201 21.19 -17.04 8.29
C GLY A 201 21.60 -15.56 8.30
N ARG A 202 20.97 -14.75 9.17
CA ARG A 202 21.32 -13.33 9.32
C ARG A 202 22.70 -13.12 9.95
N LEU A 203 23.08 -13.94 10.93
CA LEU A 203 24.42 -13.92 11.52
C LEU A 203 25.48 -14.21 10.47
N SER A 204 25.28 -15.25 9.64
CA SER A 204 26.21 -15.59 8.57
C SER A 204 26.33 -14.48 7.52
N ASP A 205 25.23 -13.81 7.16
CA ASP A 205 25.27 -12.65 6.25
C ASP A 205 26.05 -11.47 6.86
N ILE A 206 25.81 -11.19 8.15
CA ILE A 206 26.55 -10.14 8.87
C ILE A 206 28.04 -10.47 8.93
N GLU A 207 28.41 -11.71 9.26
CA GLU A 207 29.81 -12.15 9.30
C GLU A 207 30.50 -11.98 7.95
N LYS A 208 29.86 -12.39 6.85
CA LYS A 208 30.40 -12.17 5.48
C LYS A 208 30.56 -10.69 5.15
N ARG A 209 29.60 -9.86 5.55
CA ARG A 209 29.67 -8.40 5.34
C ARG A 209 30.75 -7.75 6.19
N LEU A 210 31.02 -8.30 7.38
CA LEU A 210 32.10 -7.88 8.27
C LEU A 210 33.44 -8.27 7.65
N GLU A 211 33.62 -9.51 7.21
CA GLU A 211 34.86 -9.96 6.54
C GLU A 211 35.15 -9.19 5.25
N ALA A 212 34.11 -8.82 4.49
CA ALA A 212 34.25 -7.99 3.30
C ALA A 212 34.49 -6.50 3.60
N ALA A 213 34.24 -6.05 4.83
CA ALA A 213 34.48 -4.68 5.23
C ALA A 213 35.97 -4.49 5.56
N ASP A 214 36.60 -3.57 4.84
CA ASP A 214 37.99 -3.16 5.08
C ASP A 214 38.05 -2.30 6.37
N PHE A 215 38.27 -2.95 7.52
CA PHE A 215 38.40 -2.24 8.80
C PHE A 215 39.77 -1.58 8.92
N VAL A 216 39.74 -0.27 9.06
CA VAL A 216 40.92 0.54 9.37
C VAL A 216 41.16 0.46 10.89
N THR A 217 42.17 -0.30 11.32
CA THR A 217 42.62 -0.33 12.72
C THR A 217 43.50 0.87 13.04
N GLU A 218 43.60 1.28 14.32
CA GLU A 218 44.51 2.35 14.76
C GLU A 218 45.96 2.07 14.33
N GLU A 219 46.43 0.83 14.48
CA GLU A 219 47.75 0.40 14.01
C GLU A 219 47.91 0.55 12.49
N ASN A 220 46.89 0.18 11.69
CA ASN A 220 46.93 0.35 10.24
C ASN A 220 46.96 1.83 9.85
N VAL A 221 46.27 2.70 10.60
CA VAL A 221 46.32 4.15 10.42
C VAL A 221 47.72 4.66 10.72
N ASP A 222 48.28 4.33 11.87
CA ASP A 222 49.59 4.83 12.31
C ASP A 222 50.71 4.40 11.36
N GLN A 223 50.73 3.12 10.96
CA GLN A 223 51.70 2.63 9.98
C GLN A 223 51.53 3.30 8.60
N SER A 224 50.29 3.58 8.19
CA SER A 224 50.01 4.25 6.92
C SER A 224 50.41 5.73 6.98
N LEU A 225 50.14 6.41 8.10
CA LEU A 225 50.52 7.79 8.35
C LEU A 225 52.04 7.95 8.41
N GLU A 226 52.74 7.07 9.13
CA GLU A 226 54.20 7.07 9.20
C GLU A 226 54.81 6.92 7.80
N LYS A 227 54.41 5.89 7.06
CA LYS A 227 54.86 5.67 5.67
C LYS A 227 54.57 6.87 4.78
N PHE A 228 53.39 7.47 4.91
CA PHE A 228 53.01 8.67 4.18
C PHE A 228 53.89 9.87 4.50
N MET A 229 54.22 10.10 5.78
CA MET A 229 55.14 11.15 6.21
C MET A 229 56.55 10.98 5.64
N PHE A 230 56.99 9.73 5.45
CA PHE A 230 58.28 9.41 4.83
C PHE A 230 58.23 9.26 3.30
N GLY A 231 57.19 9.80 2.65
CA GLY A 231 57.12 9.93 1.20
C GLY A 231 56.63 8.69 0.46
N VAL A 232 56.15 7.65 1.16
CA VAL A 232 55.45 6.54 0.52
C VAL A 232 54.04 7.01 0.16
N PRO A 233 53.61 6.93 -1.11
CA PRO A 233 52.29 7.40 -1.48
C PRO A 233 51.18 6.52 -0.88
N LEU A 234 50.08 7.14 -0.46
CA LEU A 234 48.83 6.47 -0.20
C LEU A 234 48.17 6.14 -1.53
N VAL A 235 48.17 4.86 -1.90
CA VAL A 235 47.65 4.37 -3.17
C VAL A 235 46.22 3.86 -2.99
N ARG A 236 45.32 4.31 -3.87
CA ARG A 236 43.98 3.77 -4.06
C ARG A 236 43.83 3.35 -5.51
N GLU A 237 43.07 2.30 -5.77
CA GLU A 237 42.79 1.82 -7.13
C GLU A 237 41.28 1.79 -7.35
N PRO A 238 40.65 2.94 -7.63
CA PRO A 238 39.21 2.98 -7.84
C PRO A 238 38.85 2.30 -9.17
N LEU A 239 37.81 1.47 -9.10
CA LEU A 239 37.12 0.92 -10.26
C LEU A 239 36.00 1.88 -10.67
N LEU A 240 35.96 2.24 -11.95
CA LEU A 240 34.86 2.97 -12.59
C LEU A 240 34.15 2.06 -13.57
N ASP A 241 32.86 1.83 -13.34
CA ASP A 241 31.99 1.12 -14.27
C ASP A 241 30.67 1.91 -14.46
N LEU A 242 29.70 1.28 -15.14
CA LEU A 242 28.40 1.87 -15.40
C LEU A 242 27.32 1.40 -14.42
N THR A 243 27.72 0.80 -13.29
CA THR A 243 26.80 0.38 -12.23
C THR A 243 26.07 1.59 -11.66
N GLY A 244 24.75 1.46 -11.48
CA GLY A 244 23.89 2.52 -10.95
C GLY A 244 23.66 3.71 -11.90
N LYS A 245 24.09 3.63 -13.17
CA LYS A 245 23.91 4.71 -14.13
C LYS A 245 22.43 4.92 -14.48
N ILE A 246 21.92 6.13 -14.26
CA ILE A 246 20.63 6.60 -14.76
C ILE A 246 20.84 7.39 -16.06
N ARG A 247 20.16 6.99 -17.13
CA ARG A 247 20.22 7.64 -18.44
C ARG A 247 19.87 9.12 -18.33
N ALA A 248 20.64 9.97 -19.01
CA ALA A 248 20.49 11.44 -19.01
C ALA A 248 20.70 12.13 -17.64
N SER A 249 21.15 11.40 -16.60
CA SER A 249 21.58 11.97 -15.32
C SER A 249 23.09 11.85 -15.16
N PHE A 250 23.72 12.84 -14.54
CA PHE A 250 25.14 12.79 -14.15
C PHE A 250 25.33 12.75 -12.63
N VAL A 251 24.26 12.59 -11.85
CA VAL A 251 24.29 12.65 -10.38
C VAL A 251 24.78 11.33 -9.78
N GLU A 252 24.18 10.22 -10.20
CA GLU A 252 24.43 8.88 -9.65
C GLU A 252 25.72 8.29 -10.21
N ASN A 253 25.96 8.51 -11.51
CA ASN A 253 27.16 8.09 -12.22
C ASN A 253 27.45 9.09 -13.36
N VAL A 254 28.63 9.71 -13.30
CA VAL A 254 29.06 10.78 -14.21
C VAL A 254 29.49 10.29 -15.59
N HIS A 255 29.68 8.97 -15.75
CA HIS A 255 30.13 8.37 -16.99
C HIS A 255 28.99 8.23 -18.01
N ARG A 256 29.35 8.08 -19.28
CA ARG A 256 28.38 8.03 -20.39
C ARG A 256 28.82 7.06 -21.47
N ALA A 257 27.86 6.35 -22.07
CA ALA A 257 28.04 5.60 -23.30
C ALA A 257 27.06 6.08 -24.38
N GLY A 258 27.52 6.18 -25.62
CA GLY A 258 26.71 6.66 -26.75
C GLY A 258 26.96 5.87 -28.04
N GLY A 259 25.90 5.69 -28.83
CA GLY A 259 25.99 5.12 -30.18
C GLY A 259 26.08 6.22 -31.24
N VAL A 260 27.05 6.12 -32.14
CA VAL A 260 27.25 7.04 -33.27
C VAL A 260 27.22 6.26 -34.57
N LEU A 261 26.45 6.74 -35.56
CA LEU A 261 26.51 6.24 -36.93
C LEU A 261 27.24 7.27 -37.80
N THR A 262 28.47 6.97 -38.20
CA THR A 262 29.27 7.87 -39.05
C THR A 262 30.37 7.07 -39.79
N THR A 263 30.86 7.59 -40.90
CA THR A 263 31.95 6.97 -41.69
C THR A 263 33.32 7.24 -41.08
N SER A 264 33.49 8.41 -40.48
CA SER A 264 34.71 8.86 -39.80
C SER A 264 34.63 8.63 -38.29
N LEU A 265 35.75 8.71 -37.59
CA LEU A 265 35.74 8.71 -36.13
C LEU A 265 35.00 9.96 -35.60
N PRO A 266 34.40 9.93 -34.38
CA PRO A 266 33.59 11.04 -33.88
C PRO A 266 34.46 12.25 -33.50
N SER A 267 34.06 13.46 -33.85
CA SER A 267 34.79 14.69 -33.46
C SER A 267 34.67 15.00 -31.97
N SER A 268 33.64 14.50 -31.29
CA SER A 268 33.36 14.77 -29.87
C SER A 268 33.68 13.59 -28.96
N ALA A 269 34.20 13.88 -27.77
CA ALA A 269 34.46 12.91 -26.71
C ALA A 269 33.17 12.32 -26.11
N ALA A 270 32.03 13.00 -26.28
CA ALA A 270 30.70 12.56 -25.90
C ALA A 270 29.80 12.36 -27.14
N GLY A 271 30.38 11.84 -28.22
CA GLY A 271 29.69 11.68 -29.50
C GLY A 271 28.44 10.78 -29.43
N GLY A 272 27.49 11.08 -30.33
CA GLY A 272 26.30 10.28 -30.60
C GLY A 272 25.19 10.31 -29.55
N THR A 273 24.16 9.52 -29.80
CA THR A 273 22.98 9.42 -28.96
C THR A 273 23.28 8.54 -27.77
N GLU A 274 22.95 9.02 -26.56
CA GLU A 274 23.13 8.24 -25.34
C GLU A 274 22.29 6.96 -25.39
N ILE A 275 22.92 5.83 -25.05
CA ILE A 275 22.28 4.52 -25.06
C ILE A 275 21.07 4.47 -24.11
N THR A 276 20.20 3.49 -24.34
CA THR A 276 18.98 3.29 -23.53
C THR A 276 19.32 2.83 -22.10
N GLN A 277 18.39 3.01 -21.17
CA GLN A 277 18.56 2.52 -19.79
C GLN A 277 18.78 1.01 -19.73
N ALA A 278 18.06 0.24 -20.54
CA ALA A 278 18.22 -1.22 -20.61
C ALA A 278 19.63 -1.62 -21.08
N GLN A 279 20.21 -0.86 -22.02
CA GLN A 279 21.59 -1.09 -22.46
C GLN A 279 22.59 -0.76 -21.36
N TYR A 280 22.42 0.34 -20.62
CA TYR A 280 23.27 0.66 -19.46
C TYR A 280 23.22 -0.46 -18.41
N ASN A 281 22.03 -0.92 -18.05
CA ASN A 281 21.86 -2.00 -17.08
C ASN A 281 22.58 -3.28 -17.52
N ARG A 282 22.63 -3.55 -18.84
CA ARG A 282 23.32 -4.73 -19.38
C ARG A 282 24.84 -4.61 -19.31
N ILE A 283 25.39 -3.43 -19.61
CA ILE A 283 26.85 -3.24 -19.68
C ILE A 283 27.50 -2.83 -18.34
N ALA A 284 26.70 -2.75 -17.28
CA ALA A 284 27.12 -2.32 -15.95
C ALA A 284 27.91 -3.40 -15.19
N THR A 285 27.65 -4.68 -15.45
CA THR A 285 28.24 -5.81 -14.71
C THR A 285 28.77 -6.86 -15.66
N ASN A 286 29.87 -7.53 -15.30
CA ASN A 286 30.42 -8.63 -16.10
C ASN A 286 29.69 -9.95 -15.82
N ASP A 287 28.46 -10.08 -16.31
CA ASP A 287 27.63 -11.30 -16.21
C ASP A 287 27.74 -12.21 -17.45
N GLY A 288 28.58 -11.82 -18.42
CA GLY A 288 28.76 -12.51 -19.71
C GLY A 288 27.66 -12.23 -20.73
N LEU A 289 26.59 -11.52 -20.37
CA LEU A 289 25.49 -11.18 -21.26
C LEU A 289 25.76 -9.85 -21.97
N ASP A 290 25.45 -9.77 -23.26
CA ASP A 290 25.65 -8.56 -24.05
C ASP A 290 24.36 -7.81 -24.41
N THR A 291 24.55 -6.58 -24.87
CA THR A 291 23.54 -5.82 -25.59
C THR A 291 24.07 -5.36 -26.94
N SER A 292 23.15 -5.22 -27.90
CA SER A 292 23.45 -4.67 -29.22
C SER A 292 23.24 -3.16 -29.22
N ILE A 293 24.25 -2.42 -29.67
CA ILE A 293 24.16 -1.00 -30.04
C ILE A 293 24.23 -0.96 -31.56
N SER A 294 23.12 -0.59 -32.20
CA SER A 294 22.91 -0.78 -33.64
C SER A 294 22.09 0.33 -34.27
N SER A 295 22.18 0.47 -35.60
CA SER A 295 21.32 1.34 -36.40
C SER A 295 20.81 0.59 -37.63
N SER A 296 19.59 0.91 -38.05
CA SER A 296 18.93 0.39 -39.26
C SER A 296 19.25 1.19 -40.52
N THR A 297 19.96 2.32 -40.40
CA THR A 297 20.30 3.17 -41.55
C THR A 297 21.46 2.58 -42.36
N ALA A 298 21.34 2.62 -43.70
CA ALA A 298 22.30 2.04 -44.64
C ALA A 298 23.66 2.79 -44.71
N ASN A 299 23.69 4.06 -44.31
CA ASN A 299 24.83 4.95 -44.54
C ASN A 299 25.58 5.24 -43.23
N GLY A 300 26.67 4.49 -42.99
CA GLY A 300 27.63 4.76 -41.93
C GLY A 300 28.04 3.51 -41.14
N ARG A 301 29.07 3.66 -40.30
CA ARG A 301 29.57 2.59 -39.43
C ARG A 301 29.12 2.88 -38.01
N MET A 302 28.54 1.88 -37.34
CA MET A 302 28.17 2.02 -35.93
C MET A 302 29.43 2.04 -35.08
N GLN A 303 29.48 2.97 -34.15
CA GLN A 303 30.58 3.19 -33.22
C GLN A 303 29.99 3.40 -31.82
N VAL A 304 30.66 2.85 -30.80
CA VAL A 304 30.28 3.06 -29.40
C VAL A 304 31.31 3.97 -28.76
N VAL A 305 30.87 5.14 -28.29
CA VAL A 305 31.71 6.09 -27.56
C VAL A 305 31.48 5.90 -26.07
N PHE A 306 32.55 5.63 -25.32
CA PHE A 306 32.56 5.70 -23.87
C PHE A 306 33.24 6.99 -23.43
N THR A 307 32.63 7.69 -22.48
CA THR A 307 33.16 8.90 -21.86
C THR A 307 33.22 8.70 -20.36
N TRP A 308 34.44 8.66 -19.82
CA TRP A 308 34.73 8.46 -18.41
C TRP A 308 35.14 9.78 -17.77
N ASP A 309 34.22 10.42 -17.05
CA ASP A 309 34.49 11.64 -16.30
C ASP A 309 35.24 11.38 -14.98
N ILE A 310 36.57 11.25 -15.09
CA ILE A 310 37.46 10.99 -13.95
C ILE A 310 37.57 12.24 -13.07
N LEU A 311 37.53 13.44 -13.63
CA LEU A 311 37.50 14.67 -12.85
C LEU A 311 36.23 14.77 -11.99
N GLY A 312 35.06 14.47 -12.56
CA GLY A 312 33.80 14.40 -11.82
C GLY A 312 33.82 13.36 -10.71
N ASP A 313 34.37 12.17 -10.98
CA ASP A 313 34.51 11.12 -9.96
C ASP A 313 35.47 11.54 -8.82
N MET A 314 36.62 12.15 -9.14
CA MET A 314 37.56 12.68 -8.15
C MET A 314 36.90 13.76 -7.27
N LYS A 315 36.08 14.66 -7.83
CA LYS A 315 35.32 15.64 -7.05
C LYS A 315 34.33 14.99 -6.09
N ARG A 316 33.73 13.87 -6.49
CA ARG A 316 32.78 13.13 -5.65
C ARG A 316 33.47 12.36 -4.52
N ARG A 317 34.62 11.75 -4.81
CA ARG A 317 35.35 10.90 -3.84
C ARG A 317 36.26 11.69 -2.91
N PHE A 318 36.82 12.80 -3.37
CA PHE A 318 37.79 13.60 -2.63
C PHE A 318 37.44 15.11 -2.68
N PRO A 319 36.24 15.52 -2.23
CA PRO A 319 35.81 16.92 -2.27
C PRO A 319 36.73 17.85 -1.46
N GLU A 320 37.41 17.33 -0.44
CA GLU A 320 38.36 18.07 0.39
C GLU A 320 39.56 18.55 -0.42
N LEU A 321 39.99 17.79 -1.43
CA LEU A 321 41.10 18.16 -2.32
C LEU A 321 40.78 19.46 -3.08
N PHE A 322 39.55 19.55 -3.62
CA PHE A 322 39.09 20.74 -4.34
C PHE A 322 38.79 21.90 -3.40
N THR A 323 38.35 21.63 -2.17
CA THR A 323 38.19 22.67 -1.15
C THR A 323 39.55 23.26 -0.76
N PHE A 324 40.54 22.40 -0.52
CA PHE A 324 41.90 22.78 -0.13
C PHE A 324 42.57 23.66 -1.18
N PHE A 325 42.58 23.22 -2.45
CA PHE A 325 43.19 24.00 -3.51
C PHE A 325 42.30 25.15 -3.99
N SER A 326 40.97 25.09 -3.82
CA SER A 326 40.01 26.14 -4.21
C SER A 326 40.10 26.60 -5.68
N PRO A 327 40.16 25.68 -6.67
CA PRO A 327 40.26 26.03 -8.09
C PRO A 327 39.05 26.85 -8.56
N LYS A 328 39.29 27.77 -9.51
CA LYS A 328 38.28 28.67 -10.10
C LYS A 328 37.90 28.29 -11.52
N THR A 329 38.77 27.57 -12.22
CA THR A 329 38.56 27.12 -13.60
C THR A 329 38.65 25.61 -13.71
N VAL A 330 38.03 25.02 -14.75
CA VAL A 330 38.10 23.57 -15.01
C VAL A 330 39.54 23.10 -15.26
N GLN A 331 40.40 23.98 -15.77
CA GLN A 331 41.81 23.72 -15.99
C GLN A 331 42.58 23.64 -14.67
N GLU A 332 42.26 24.52 -13.71
CA GLU A 332 42.81 24.43 -12.35
C GLU A 332 42.29 23.18 -11.63
N GLU A 333 41.01 22.83 -11.80
CA GLU A 333 40.45 21.58 -11.27
C GLU A 333 41.16 20.34 -11.84
N LEU A 334 41.48 20.33 -13.14
CA LEU A 334 42.28 19.27 -13.74
C LEU A 334 43.71 19.25 -13.19
N ALA A 335 44.34 20.42 -13.05
CA ALA A 335 45.69 20.53 -12.50
C ALA A 335 45.78 20.00 -11.06
N VAL A 336 44.69 20.08 -10.28
CA VAL A 336 44.60 19.49 -8.93
C VAL A 336 44.71 17.97 -8.97
N ILE A 337 44.10 17.28 -9.95
CA ILE A 337 44.05 15.80 -9.96
C ILE A 337 45.20 15.13 -10.75
N GLN A 338 45.77 15.80 -11.74
CA GLN A 338 46.83 15.26 -12.62
C GLN A 338 48.06 14.69 -11.88
N PRO A 339 48.52 15.27 -10.75
CA PRO A 339 49.62 14.70 -9.99
C PRO A 339 49.31 13.31 -9.43
N PHE A 340 48.06 13.11 -9.01
CA PHE A 340 47.62 11.94 -8.25
C PHE A 340 47.07 10.80 -9.12
N VAL A 341 46.40 11.14 -10.23
CA VAL A 341 45.80 10.15 -11.13
C VAL A 341 46.85 9.57 -12.08
N LYS A 342 47.03 8.24 -12.06
CA LYS A 342 47.97 7.46 -12.87
C LYS A 342 47.31 6.20 -13.43
N ASN A 343 47.98 5.55 -14.38
CA ASN A 343 47.64 4.22 -14.89
C ASN A 343 46.18 4.03 -15.31
N ILE A 344 45.60 5.00 -16.00
CA ILE A 344 44.20 4.91 -16.44
C ILE A 344 44.12 3.86 -17.56
N GLN A 345 43.42 2.75 -17.30
CA GLN A 345 43.25 1.65 -18.23
C GLN A 345 41.77 1.44 -18.54
N PHE A 346 41.45 1.42 -19.81
CA PHE A 346 40.13 1.01 -20.28
C PHE A 346 40.09 -0.49 -20.49
N THR A 347 38.99 -1.13 -20.10
CA THR A 347 38.68 -2.50 -20.47
C THR A 347 37.24 -2.60 -20.94
N ALA A 348 37.01 -3.27 -22.07
CA ALA A 348 35.68 -3.66 -22.51
C ALA A 348 35.65 -5.09 -23.04
N PHE A 349 34.48 -5.71 -22.91
CA PHE A 349 34.15 -7.01 -23.48
C PHE A 349 33.13 -6.77 -24.58
N ALA A 350 33.57 -6.86 -25.85
CA ALA A 350 32.76 -6.44 -26.97
C ALA A 350 33.15 -7.15 -28.26
N HIS A 351 32.20 -7.29 -29.19
CA HIS A 351 32.45 -7.88 -30.50
C HIS A 351 31.51 -7.30 -31.57
N ILE A 352 31.78 -7.61 -32.83
CA ILE A 352 30.90 -7.20 -33.93
C ILE A 352 29.76 -8.20 -34.07
N ASN A 353 28.51 -7.72 -34.17
CA ASN A 353 27.32 -8.57 -34.32
C ASN A 353 27.34 -9.29 -35.69
N SER A 354 28.00 -10.44 -35.74
CA SER A 354 28.28 -11.20 -36.96
C SER A 354 28.68 -12.63 -36.62
N ASN A 355 28.25 -13.58 -37.43
CA ASN A 355 28.69 -14.98 -37.33
C ASN A 355 30.08 -15.19 -37.94
N THR A 356 30.56 -14.22 -38.74
CA THR A 356 31.94 -14.17 -39.24
C THR A 356 32.77 -13.28 -38.33
N SER A 357 33.98 -13.73 -38.04
CA SER A 357 35.02 -12.98 -37.33
C SER A 357 35.35 -11.68 -38.05
N TYR A 358 35.30 -10.56 -37.31
CA TYR A 358 35.62 -9.22 -37.81
C TYR A 358 36.35 -8.44 -36.70
N PRO A 359 37.31 -7.58 -37.06
CA PRO A 359 38.06 -6.81 -36.07
C PRO A 359 37.16 -5.78 -35.41
N ILE A 360 37.04 -5.88 -34.08
CA ILE A 360 36.63 -4.74 -33.25
C ILE A 360 37.90 -4.01 -32.81
N ILE A 361 37.92 -2.69 -33.02
CA ILE A 361 39.07 -1.85 -32.77
C ILE A 361 38.71 -0.82 -31.71
N GLY A 362 39.55 -0.71 -30.68
CA GLY A 362 39.48 0.31 -29.64
C GLY A 362 40.41 1.47 -29.94
N TYR A 363 39.84 2.66 -29.94
CA TYR A 363 40.56 3.91 -30.10
C TYR A 363 40.52 4.73 -28.80
N ARG A 364 41.65 5.32 -28.41
CA ARG A 364 41.68 6.33 -27.35
C ARG A 364 41.67 7.74 -27.92
N ARG A 365 41.11 8.68 -27.18
CA ARG A 365 41.21 10.11 -27.52
C ARG A 365 42.52 10.69 -27.03
N MET A 366 43.19 11.48 -27.87
CA MET A 366 44.44 12.17 -27.51
C MET A 366 44.19 13.29 -26.48
N PRO A 367 45.14 13.57 -25.55
CA PRO A 367 44.98 14.61 -24.51
C PRO A 367 44.83 16.03 -25.05
N ASP A 368 45.63 16.36 -26.07
CA ASP A 368 45.77 17.69 -26.67
C ASP A 368 44.70 18.00 -27.73
N ASN A 369 43.71 17.12 -27.89
CA ASN A 369 42.87 17.05 -29.07
C ASN A 369 42.03 18.32 -29.36
N THR A 370 42.05 18.77 -30.61
CA THR A 370 41.30 19.90 -31.20
C THR A 370 40.16 19.48 -32.15
N GLY A 371 39.87 18.18 -32.31
CA GLY A 371 38.87 17.67 -33.24
C GLY A 371 38.77 16.13 -33.31
N PHE A 372 39.18 15.56 -34.44
CA PHE A 372 39.01 14.14 -34.82
C PHE A 372 40.17 13.23 -34.41
N ASN A 373 41.12 13.68 -33.58
CA ASN A 373 42.32 12.90 -33.31
C ASN A 373 42.02 11.76 -32.34
N TRP A 374 42.09 10.54 -32.86
CA TRP A 374 42.03 9.30 -32.08
C TRP A 374 43.20 8.42 -32.47
N GLU A 375 43.73 7.70 -31.48
CA GLU A 375 44.82 6.74 -31.67
C GLU A 375 44.26 5.33 -31.52
N GLU A 376 44.62 4.46 -32.46
CA GLU A 376 44.28 3.03 -32.40
C GLU A 376 45.14 2.34 -31.34
N MET A 377 44.51 1.59 -30.44
CA MET A 377 45.20 1.04 -29.27
C MET A 377 45.22 -0.49 -29.24
N ALA A 378 44.08 -1.11 -29.48
CA ALA A 378 43.92 -2.56 -29.42
C ALA A 378 42.83 -3.02 -30.36
N SER A 379 42.92 -4.27 -30.81
CA SER A 379 41.87 -4.93 -31.58
C SER A 379 41.88 -6.44 -31.36
N HIS A 380 40.74 -7.08 -31.62
CA HIS A 380 40.63 -8.53 -31.74
C HIS A 380 39.52 -8.87 -32.73
N GLU A 381 39.48 -10.12 -33.20
CA GLU A 381 38.49 -10.56 -34.21
C GLU A 381 37.49 -11.61 -33.67
N SER A 382 37.48 -11.86 -32.35
CA SER A 382 36.52 -12.79 -31.72
C SER A 382 35.07 -12.49 -32.07
N THR A 383 34.28 -13.56 -32.21
CA THR A 383 32.81 -13.51 -32.35
C THR A 383 32.09 -13.60 -31.01
N PHE A 384 32.84 -13.67 -29.90
CA PHE A 384 32.35 -13.68 -28.53
C PHE A 384 32.85 -12.44 -27.78
N ASN A 385 32.38 -12.27 -26.55
CA ASN A 385 32.74 -11.18 -25.65
C ASN A 385 34.19 -11.33 -25.13
N ASP A 386 35.17 -11.24 -26.02
CA ASP A 386 36.60 -11.20 -25.67
C ASP A 386 36.99 -9.82 -25.13
N GLN A 387 38.09 -9.81 -24.37
CA GLN A 387 38.57 -8.63 -23.66
C GLN A 387 39.41 -7.73 -24.59
N LEU A 388 39.14 -6.42 -24.50
CA LEU A 388 39.90 -5.35 -25.12
C LEU A 388 40.40 -4.40 -24.03
N THR A 389 41.70 -4.39 -23.76
CA THR A 389 42.32 -3.56 -22.70
C THR A 389 43.47 -2.73 -23.22
N PHE A 390 43.49 -1.43 -22.88
CA PHE A 390 44.56 -0.52 -23.27
C PHE A 390 44.57 0.76 -22.41
N PRO A 391 45.72 1.46 -22.32
CA PRO A 391 45.82 2.71 -21.59
C PRO A 391 45.07 3.85 -22.28
N ILE A 392 44.45 4.72 -21.49
CA ILE A 392 43.78 5.93 -21.95
C ILE A 392 44.28 7.13 -21.16
N GLU A 393 44.01 8.34 -21.65
CA GLU A 393 44.52 9.57 -21.03
C GLU A 393 43.40 10.60 -20.86
N LEU A 394 43.59 11.50 -19.89
CA LEU A 394 42.66 12.60 -19.66
C LEU A 394 42.79 13.62 -20.78
N ILE A 395 41.64 14.12 -21.25
CA ILE A 395 41.58 15.25 -22.17
C ILE A 395 42.02 16.50 -21.39
N THR A 396 43.09 17.15 -21.86
CA THR A 396 43.69 18.33 -21.22
C THR A 396 43.40 19.61 -22.00
N ASN A 397 43.03 19.52 -23.28
CA ASN A 397 42.81 20.69 -24.11
C ASN A 397 41.58 21.52 -23.65
N PRO A 398 41.76 22.82 -23.33
CA PRO A 398 40.69 23.68 -22.85
C PRO A 398 39.67 24.11 -23.93
N ALA A 399 39.91 23.82 -25.22
CA ALA A 399 39.08 24.28 -26.32
C ALA A 399 37.60 23.86 -26.18
N ILE A 400 37.34 22.72 -25.54
CA ILE A 400 35.99 22.29 -25.16
C ILE A 400 36.00 21.99 -23.65
N PRO A 401 35.67 22.99 -22.79
CA PRO A 401 35.76 22.85 -21.33
C PRO A 401 34.98 21.66 -20.78
N ALA A 402 33.86 21.30 -21.40
CA ALA A 402 33.01 20.17 -21.00
C ALA A 402 33.68 18.79 -21.16
N HIS A 403 34.82 18.69 -21.85
CA HIS A 403 35.58 17.45 -22.04
C HIS A 403 36.82 17.36 -21.15
N VAL A 404 37.27 18.46 -20.58
CA VAL A 404 38.48 18.52 -19.76
C VAL A 404 38.34 17.59 -18.56
N GLY A 405 39.35 16.78 -18.30
CA GLY A 405 39.34 15.81 -17.19
C GLY A 405 38.52 14.55 -17.43
N LYS A 406 37.98 14.37 -18.65
CA LYS A 406 37.36 13.12 -19.10
C LYS A 406 38.36 12.30 -19.91
N ALA A 407 38.22 10.98 -19.88
CA ALA A 407 38.88 10.09 -20.84
C ALA A 407 37.82 9.49 -21.77
N ALA A 408 38.12 9.42 -23.07
CA ALA A 408 37.14 8.96 -24.07
C ALA A 408 37.71 7.83 -24.93
N VAL A 409 36.85 6.87 -25.23
CA VAL A 409 37.16 5.67 -26.00
C VAL A 409 36.11 5.47 -27.08
N VAL A 410 36.55 5.02 -28.25
CA VAL A 410 35.66 4.60 -29.34
C VAL A 410 35.91 3.13 -29.64
N LEU A 411 34.85 2.32 -29.59
CA LEU A 411 34.83 0.99 -30.18
C LEU A 411 34.22 1.06 -31.58
N ARG A 412 34.91 0.47 -32.56
CA ARG A 412 34.54 0.55 -33.97
C ARG A 412 34.79 -0.79 -34.65
N GLY A 413 33.84 -1.21 -35.49
CA GLY A 413 34.01 -2.36 -36.41
C GLY A 413 34.54 -1.96 -37.79
N PRO A 414 34.79 -2.94 -38.68
CA PRO A 414 35.27 -2.67 -40.03
C PRO A 414 34.25 -1.89 -40.87
N GLU A 415 34.67 -1.45 -42.05
CA GLU A 415 33.75 -0.94 -43.07
C GLU A 415 32.77 -2.03 -43.49
N ARG A 416 31.46 -1.77 -43.43
CA ARG A 416 30.46 -2.71 -43.91
C ARG A 416 29.67 -2.15 -45.10
N GLN A 417 29.64 -2.94 -46.17
CA GLN A 417 28.82 -2.75 -47.37
C GLN A 417 27.64 -3.74 -47.33
N ALA A 418 26.54 -3.38 -46.65
CA ALA A 418 25.16 -3.84 -46.87
C ALA A 418 24.23 -3.39 -45.73
N THR A 419 22.97 -3.15 -46.04
CA THR A 419 21.87 -2.88 -45.10
C THR A 419 21.71 -4.04 -44.10
N ASN A 420 21.63 -3.73 -42.80
CA ASN A 420 21.39 -4.64 -41.64
C ASN A 420 22.62 -5.17 -40.87
N GLN A 421 23.80 -4.57 -41.02
CA GLN A 421 25.03 -5.13 -40.48
C GLN A 421 25.84 -4.19 -39.53
N SER A 422 25.33 -3.01 -39.17
CA SER A 422 26.03 -2.03 -38.32
C SER A 422 25.62 -2.15 -36.85
N ALA A 423 26.13 -3.17 -36.16
CA ALA A 423 25.84 -3.44 -34.76
C ALA A 423 27.09 -3.89 -34.00
N ILE A 424 27.36 -3.24 -32.86
CA ILE A 424 28.41 -3.61 -31.92
C ILE A 424 27.73 -4.20 -30.69
N ARG A 425 28.22 -5.35 -30.25
CA ARG A 425 27.79 -6.05 -29.05
C ARG A 425 28.74 -5.70 -27.93
N VAL A 426 28.20 -5.27 -26.79
CA VAL A 426 28.98 -4.94 -25.60
C VAL A 426 28.38 -5.66 -24.41
N ALA A 427 29.22 -6.39 -23.67
CA ALA A 427 28.85 -7.07 -22.44
C ALA A 427 29.23 -6.27 -21.20
N TYR A 428 30.41 -5.64 -21.19
CA TYR A 428 30.88 -4.89 -20.04
C TYR A 428 31.92 -3.86 -20.46
N ALA A 429 31.96 -2.72 -19.78
CA ALA A 429 33.00 -1.71 -19.96
C ALA A 429 33.35 -1.05 -18.62
N LYS A 430 34.64 -0.85 -18.38
CA LYS A 430 35.18 -0.23 -17.16
C LYS A 430 36.44 0.57 -17.42
N VAL A 431 36.78 1.41 -16.44
CA VAL A 431 38.08 2.05 -16.31
C VAL A 431 38.65 1.78 -14.92
N ASP A 432 39.88 1.29 -14.88
CA ASP A 432 40.69 1.20 -13.67
C ASP A 432 41.71 2.34 -13.70
N TYR A 433 41.93 3.01 -12.57
CA TYR A 433 43.01 4.00 -12.44
C TYR A 433 43.59 3.98 -11.04
N THR A 434 44.80 4.51 -10.90
CA THR A 434 45.48 4.62 -9.62
C THR A 434 45.42 6.06 -9.14
N VAL A 435 45.04 6.26 -7.88
CA VAL A 435 45.19 7.54 -7.16
C VAL A 435 46.30 7.38 -6.13
N ALA A 436 47.43 8.04 -6.38
CA ALA A 436 48.60 7.98 -5.51
C ALA A 436 48.81 9.34 -4.84
N PHE A 437 48.34 9.50 -3.60
CA PHE A 437 48.59 10.70 -2.81
C PHE A 437 49.97 10.64 -2.20
N SER A 438 50.76 11.69 -2.37
CA SER A 438 52.07 11.83 -1.76
C SER A 438 52.23 13.26 -1.25
N LEU A 439 52.96 13.43 -0.14
CA LEU A 439 53.13 14.75 0.48
C LEU A 439 53.76 15.76 -0.48
N ASP A 440 54.76 15.36 -1.27
CA ASP A 440 55.41 16.24 -2.25
C ASP A 440 54.46 16.74 -3.35
N LYS A 441 53.38 15.99 -3.63
CA LYS A 441 52.34 16.37 -4.59
C LYS A 441 51.23 17.22 -3.97
N LEU A 442 51.00 17.10 -2.67
CA LEU A 442 50.13 18.02 -1.91
C LEU A 442 50.82 19.37 -1.69
N PHE A 443 52.14 19.38 -1.56
CA PHE A 443 52.97 20.57 -1.66
C PHE A 443 53.20 20.94 -3.12
N ILE A 444 52.18 21.48 -3.81
CA ILE A 444 52.40 22.06 -5.14
C ILE A 444 53.25 23.34 -4.96
N PRO A 445 54.55 23.34 -5.30
CA PRO A 445 55.36 24.54 -5.17
C PRO A 445 54.93 25.47 -6.30
N LYS A 446 54.24 26.56 -5.97
CA LYS A 446 54.08 27.77 -6.80
C LYS A 446 54.04 27.51 -8.33
N MET A 447 52.92 26.99 -8.84
CA MET A 447 52.51 27.26 -10.23
C MET A 447 51.13 27.91 -10.30
N ILE A 448 50.70 28.56 -9.22
CA ILE A 448 49.40 29.23 -9.16
C ILE A 448 49.58 30.57 -8.46
N ASN A 449 50.08 31.56 -9.20
CA ASN A 449 50.16 32.95 -8.75
C ASN A 449 48.77 33.64 -8.65
N GLN A 450 47.66 32.89 -8.55
CA GLN A 450 46.30 33.46 -8.58
C GLN A 450 45.26 32.75 -7.69
N MET A 451 45.65 31.87 -6.76
CA MET A 451 44.69 31.34 -5.77
C MET A 451 44.95 31.98 -4.41
N SER A 452 44.33 33.14 -4.19
CA SER A 452 44.35 33.85 -2.91
C SER A 452 43.57 33.05 -1.87
N ASN A 453 44.27 32.27 -1.05
CA ASN A 453 43.70 31.66 0.15
C ASN A 453 44.64 31.91 1.33
N SER A 454 44.19 32.71 2.29
CA SER A 454 45.01 33.17 3.44
C SER A 454 45.51 32.04 4.34
N THR A 455 44.84 30.89 4.31
CA THR A 455 45.26 29.69 5.04
C THR A 455 46.48 29.03 4.39
N ILE A 456 46.61 29.05 3.06
CA ILE A 456 47.76 28.48 2.33
C ILE A 456 49.02 29.31 2.59
N ASP A 457 48.90 30.64 2.68
CA ASP A 457 50.01 31.52 3.04
C ASP A 457 50.55 31.22 4.44
N MET A 458 49.68 30.87 5.39
CA MET A 458 50.07 30.50 6.75
C MET A 458 50.86 29.18 6.78
N PHE A 459 50.41 28.15 6.06
CA PHE A 459 51.11 26.87 5.97
C PHE A 459 52.44 26.98 5.23
N ASN A 460 52.50 27.77 4.14
CA ASN A 460 53.74 28.05 3.43
C ASN A 460 54.75 28.77 4.33
N HIS A 461 54.29 29.75 5.14
CA HIS A 461 55.13 30.46 6.07
C HIS A 461 55.62 29.57 7.22
N LEU A 462 54.82 28.61 7.67
CA LEU A 462 55.20 27.59 8.66
C LEU A 462 56.23 26.61 8.07
N ALA A 463 55.99 26.06 6.88
CA ALA A 463 56.92 25.13 6.23
C ALA A 463 58.26 25.79 5.91
N GLN A 464 58.24 27.04 5.44
CA GLN A 464 59.45 27.81 5.19
C GLN A 464 60.21 28.08 6.50
N ARG A 465 59.50 28.33 7.60
CA ARG A 465 60.09 28.53 8.93
C ARG A 465 60.63 27.23 9.53
N VAL A 466 59.99 26.09 9.29
CA VAL A 466 60.51 24.76 9.67
C VAL A 466 61.79 24.45 8.91
N ASN A 467 61.82 24.67 7.59
CA ASN A 467 63.02 24.46 6.77
C ASN A 467 64.17 25.42 7.17
N GLU A 468 63.85 26.66 7.55
CA GLU A 468 64.84 27.61 8.11
C GLU A 468 65.37 27.20 9.49
N LEU A 469 64.55 26.54 10.31
CA LEU A 469 64.95 26.01 11.61
C LEU A 469 65.81 24.75 11.44
N GLU A 470 65.45 23.84 10.54
CA GLU A 470 66.24 22.65 10.20
C GLU A 470 67.62 23.01 9.62
N MET A 471 67.72 24.08 8.82
CA MET A 471 69.02 24.57 8.32
C MET A 471 69.87 25.27 9.39
N LYS A 472 69.28 25.71 10.51
CA LYS A 472 69.98 26.41 11.60
C LYS A 472 70.45 25.48 12.72
N GLY A 473 70.10 24.19 12.67
CA GLY A 473 70.47 23.18 13.65
C GLY A 473 69.46 23.06 14.77
#